data_AF-A0A3D2SEM2-F1
#
_entry.id   AF-A0A3D2SEM2-F1
#
_cell.length_a   1.000
_cell.length_b   1.000
_cell.length_c   1.000
_cell.angle_alpha   90.00
_cell.angle_beta   90.00
_cell.angle_gamma   90.00
#
_symmetry.space_group_name_H-M   'P 1'
#
loop_
_entity.id
_entity.type
_entity.pdbx_description
1 polymer ?
#
loop_
_entity_poly.entity_id
_entity_poly.type
_entity_poly.pdbx_seq_one_letter_code
_entity_poly.pdbx_strand_id
1 'polypeptide(L)'
;VGTGAPIMNIAMLDNLWVTFNVREDLLQGLTMGSEFEASIPAINNKTVKLKVYFLKDVGTYAVWKATKTTGQFDLKTFEVKATPLETIENLRPGMTVILKKK
;
A
#
# COMPACT_ATOMS: atom_id res chain seq x y z
N VAL A 1 6.84 11.25 -35.91
CA VAL A 1 7.83 11.76 -34.94
C VAL A 1 7.67 10.94 -33.66
N GLY A 2 8.67 10.14 -33.31
CA GLY A 2 8.58 9.19 -32.20
C GLY A 2 8.45 9.94 -30.87
N THR A 3 7.38 9.68 -30.14
CA THR A 3 7.09 10.28 -28.84
C THR A 3 8.23 9.96 -27.87
N GLY A 4 8.78 10.99 -27.23
CA GLY A 4 10.02 10.95 -26.45
C GLY A 4 10.15 9.74 -25.52
N ALA A 5 11.13 8.89 -25.83
CA ALA A 5 11.55 7.84 -24.91
C ALA A 5 12.31 8.49 -23.75
N PRO A 6 11.98 8.17 -22.48
CA PRO A 6 12.73 8.68 -21.34
C PRO A 6 14.18 8.18 -21.40
N ILE A 7 15.13 9.11 -21.36
CA ILE A 7 16.57 8.81 -21.46
C ILE A 7 17.11 8.28 -20.12
N MET A 8 16.48 8.65 -18.99
CA MET A 8 16.88 8.24 -17.65
C MET A 8 15.71 8.34 -16.66
N ASN A 9 15.64 7.40 -15.70
CA ASN A 9 14.75 7.45 -14.55
C ASN A 9 15.60 7.40 -13.27
N ILE A 10 15.34 8.31 -12.32
CA ILE A 10 16.03 8.38 -11.03
C ILE A 10 15.02 8.02 -9.94
N ALA A 11 15.24 6.90 -9.27
CA ALA A 11 14.46 6.49 -8.11
C ALA A 11 15.25 6.79 -6.83
N MET A 12 14.65 7.56 -5.91
CA MET A 12 15.21 7.76 -4.57
C MET A 12 14.84 6.57 -3.69
N LEU A 13 15.85 5.79 -3.25
CA LEU A 13 15.66 4.67 -2.33
C LEU A 13 15.60 5.10 -0.86
N ASP A 14 15.87 6.38 -0.56
CA ASP A 14 15.88 6.91 0.80
C ASP A 14 14.46 7.08 1.38
N ASN A 15 13.50 7.45 0.51
CA ASN A 15 12.12 7.70 0.89
C ASN A 15 11.19 6.65 0.28
N LEU A 16 11.20 5.45 0.86
CA LEU A 16 10.33 4.36 0.43
C LEU A 16 8.97 4.48 1.14
N TRP A 17 7.90 4.34 0.38
CA TRP A 17 6.55 4.19 0.92
C TRP A 17 5.91 2.92 0.38
N VAL A 18 5.00 2.38 1.16
CA VAL A 18 4.18 1.25 0.79
C VAL A 18 2.75 1.73 0.69
N THR A 19 2.07 1.35 -0.40
CA THR A 19 0.68 1.70 -0.62
C THR A 19 -0.18 0.45 -0.42
N PHE A 20 -1.20 0.56 0.43
CA PHE A 20 -2.19 -0.48 0.69
C PHE A 20 -3.56 -0.01 0.25
N ASN A 21 -4.29 -0.88 -0.46
CA ASN A 21 -5.70 -0.68 -0.76
C ASN A 21 -6.51 -1.40 0.31
N VAL A 22 -7.14 -0.62 1.19
CA VAL A 22 -7.86 -1.10 2.36
C VAL A 22 -9.33 -0.78 2.18
N ARG A 23 -10.21 -1.78 2.34
CA ARG A 23 -11.66 -1.54 2.33
C ARG A 23 -12.09 -0.82 3.61
N GLU A 24 -13.18 -0.06 3.53
CA GLU A 24 -13.73 0.72 4.65
C GLU A 24 -13.95 -0.11 5.94
N ASP A 25 -14.36 -1.37 5.82
CA ASP A 25 -14.54 -2.28 6.96
C ASP A 25 -13.24 -2.62 7.70
N LEU A 26 -12.09 -2.52 7.01
CA LEU A 26 -10.76 -2.77 7.54
C LEU A 26 -10.01 -1.48 7.89
N LEU A 27 -10.61 -0.32 7.64
CA LEU A 27 -10.00 0.99 7.88
C LEU A 27 -9.90 1.34 9.37
N GLN A 28 -10.80 0.78 10.20
CA GLN A 28 -10.93 1.11 11.61
C GLN A 28 -9.65 0.85 12.44
N GLY A 29 -8.69 0.07 11.92
CA GLY A 29 -7.38 -0.17 12.53
C GLY A 29 -6.17 0.47 11.81
N LEU A 30 -6.39 1.20 10.71
CA LEU A 30 -5.33 1.78 9.86
C LEU A 30 -5.57 3.28 9.67
N THR A 31 -5.70 4.01 10.78
CA THR A 31 -5.90 5.46 10.77
C THR A 31 -4.57 6.21 10.62
N MET A 32 -4.63 7.50 10.28
CA MET A 32 -3.47 8.40 10.23
C MET A 32 -2.62 8.30 11.51
N GLY A 33 -1.32 8.06 11.36
CA GLY A 33 -0.39 7.90 12.47
C GLY A 33 -0.34 6.50 13.08
N SER A 34 -1.20 5.57 12.66
CA SER A 34 -1.17 4.18 13.13
C SER A 34 0.14 3.50 12.73
N GLU A 35 0.70 2.74 13.65
CA GLU A 35 1.91 1.93 13.45
C GLU A 35 1.51 0.47 13.41
N PHE A 36 1.92 -0.25 12.37
CA PHE A 36 1.61 -1.66 12.19
C PHE A 36 2.82 -2.44 11.67
N GLU A 37 2.83 -3.73 11.94
CA GLU A 37 3.88 -4.64 11.50
C GLU A 37 3.49 -5.30 10.19
N ALA A 38 4.37 -5.24 9.20
CA ALA A 38 4.19 -5.95 7.93
C ALA A 38 5.43 -6.78 7.59
N SER A 39 5.23 -7.88 6.88
CA SER A 39 6.29 -8.80 6.49
C SER A 39 6.64 -8.61 5.02
N ILE A 40 7.93 -8.54 4.71
CA ILE A 40 8.43 -8.48 3.33
C ILE A 40 8.99 -9.87 2.97
N PRO A 41 8.25 -10.70 2.21
CA PRO A 41 8.71 -12.04 1.85
C PRO A 41 10.02 -12.03 1.07
N ALA A 42 10.26 -10.99 0.28
CA ALA A 42 11.45 -10.89 -0.56
C ALA A 42 12.75 -10.53 0.22
N ILE A 43 12.67 -10.24 1.52
CA ILE A 43 13.83 -10.04 2.41
C ILE A 43 13.76 -11.04 3.56
N ASN A 44 13.71 -12.33 3.23
CA ASN A 44 13.71 -13.42 4.21
C ASN A 44 12.58 -13.32 5.25
N ASN A 45 11.39 -12.86 4.84
CA ASN A 45 10.24 -12.64 5.73
C ASN A 45 10.51 -11.64 6.88
N LYS A 46 11.39 -10.66 6.67
CA LYS A 46 11.65 -9.60 7.66
C LYS A 46 10.37 -8.84 7.97
N THR A 47 10.04 -8.78 9.26
CA THR A 47 8.93 -7.96 9.76
C THR A 47 9.44 -6.54 9.98
N VAL A 48 8.70 -5.56 9.48
CA VAL A 48 9.05 -4.14 9.50
C VAL A 48 7.89 -3.34 10.07
N LYS A 49 8.19 -2.34 10.89
CA LYS A 49 7.19 -1.41 11.42
C LYS A 49 6.96 -0.29 10.41
N LEU A 50 5.71 -0.14 10.01
CA LEU A 50 5.24 0.87 9.06
C LEU A 50 4.32 1.84 9.79
N LYS A 51 4.45 3.13 9.47
CA LYS A 51 3.61 4.20 10.00
C LYS A 51 2.76 4.81 8.89
N VAL A 52 1.44 4.84 9.09
CA VAL A 52 0.52 5.51 8.17
C VAL A 52 0.75 7.01 8.21
N TYR A 53 1.06 7.62 7.08
CA TYR A 53 1.23 9.08 6.96
C TYR A 53 0.22 9.72 5.99
N PHE A 54 -0.46 8.91 5.17
CA PHE A 54 -1.41 9.40 4.19
C PHE A 54 -2.56 8.42 4.02
N LEU A 55 -3.77 8.95 3.96
CA LEU A 55 -4.99 8.19 3.76
C LEU A 55 -5.89 8.98 2.80
N LYS A 56 -6.29 8.33 1.72
CA LYS A 56 -7.16 8.93 0.70
C LYS A 56 -8.18 7.92 0.21
N ASP A 57 -9.42 8.35 0.03
CA ASP A 57 -10.45 7.56 -0.67
C ASP A 57 -10.02 7.37 -2.13
N VAL A 58 -9.87 6.11 -2.57
CA VAL A 58 -9.70 5.77 -3.98
C VAL A 58 -11.09 5.83 -4.60
N GLY A 59 -11.55 7.06 -4.84
CA GLY A 59 -12.88 7.31 -5.39
C GLY A 59 -13.16 6.42 -6.59
N THR A 60 -14.25 5.65 -6.52
CA THR A 60 -15.04 4.89 -7.53
C THR A 60 -14.32 4.26 -8.75
N TYR A 61 -13.00 4.14 -8.78
CA TYR A 61 -12.25 3.57 -9.92
C TYR A 61 -11.60 2.23 -9.60
N ALA A 62 -11.60 1.81 -8.33
CA ALA A 62 -11.30 0.45 -7.91
C ALA A 62 -12.58 -0.26 -7.43
N VAL A 63 -13.65 -0.18 -8.22
CA VAL A 63 -14.87 -0.94 -7.96
C VAL A 63 -14.54 -2.41 -8.18
N TRP A 64 -14.40 -3.16 -7.10
CA TRP A 64 -14.38 -4.61 -7.20
C TRP A 64 -15.76 -5.02 -7.71
N LYS A 65 -15.87 -5.31 -9.02
CA LYS A 65 -17.11 -5.83 -9.57
C LYS A 65 -17.39 -7.19 -8.93
N ALA A 66 -18.25 -7.21 -7.92
CA ALA A 66 -18.80 -8.42 -7.36
C ALA A 66 -19.79 -9.01 -8.38
N THR A 67 -19.43 -10.13 -9.02
CA THR A 67 -20.31 -10.86 -9.96
C THR A 67 -21.42 -11.65 -9.25
N LYS A 68 -21.98 -11.17 -8.12
CA LYS A 68 -23.04 -11.88 -7.42
C LYS A 68 -24.16 -10.96 -6.92
N THR A 69 -25.31 -11.16 -7.55
CA THR A 69 -26.67 -10.82 -7.15
C THR A 69 -26.95 -11.20 -5.70
N THR A 70 -26.68 -10.31 -4.73
CA THR A 70 -27.33 -10.30 -3.38
C THR A 70 -26.77 -9.14 -2.55
N GLY A 71 -27.42 -7.97 -2.63
CA GLY A 71 -27.49 -6.95 -1.57
C GLY A 71 -26.24 -6.69 -0.70
N GLN A 72 -25.06 -6.47 -1.27
CA GLN A 72 -23.89 -6.05 -0.51
C GLN A 72 -23.58 -4.58 -0.81
N PHE A 73 -23.46 -3.81 0.27
CA PHE A 73 -23.16 -2.37 0.27
C PHE A 73 -21.85 -2.08 -0.49
N ASP A 74 -21.85 -1.00 -1.28
CA ASP A 74 -20.65 -0.48 -1.95
C ASP A 74 -19.69 0.05 -0.88
N LEU A 75 -18.76 -0.79 -0.45
CA LEU A 75 -17.72 -0.41 0.50
C LEU A 75 -16.62 0.31 -0.26
N LYS A 76 -16.30 1.52 0.19
CA LYS A 76 -15.23 2.31 -0.42
C LYS A 76 -13.87 1.69 -0.13
N THR A 77 -12.95 1.86 -1.08
CA THR A 77 -11.55 1.46 -0.91
C THR A 77 -10.72 2.69 -0.66
N PHE A 78 -9.89 2.63 0.37
CA PHE A 78 -8.98 3.68 0.76
C PHE A 78 -7.55 3.30 0.40
N GLU A 79 -6.82 4.25 -0.18
CA GLU A 79 -5.39 4.19 -0.39
C GLU A 79 -4.72 4.68 0.89
N VAL A 80 -4.11 3.74 1.60
CA VAL A 80 -3.34 3.99 2.81
C VAL A 80 -1.86 3.92 2.42
N LYS A 81 -1.13 5.02 2.56
CA LYS A 81 0.33 5.00 2.39
C LYS A 81 1.00 5.00 3.74
N ALA A 82 1.98 4.12 3.87
CA ALA A 82 2.78 3.98 5.07
C ALA A 82 4.26 4.04 4.73
N THR A 83 5.04 4.72 5.59
CA THR A 83 6.49 4.75 5.51
C THR A 83 7.08 3.82 6.56
N PRO A 84 8.20 3.13 6.27
CA PRO A 84 8.92 2.37 7.28
C PRO A 84 9.58 3.28 8.29
N LEU A 85 9.48 2.92 9.57
CA LEU A 85 10.17 3.63 10.65
C LEU A 85 11.67 3.29 10.72
N GLU A 86 12.03 2.12 10.20
CA GLU A 86 13.40 1.63 10.14
C GLU A 86 13.86 1.55 8.68
N THR A 87 15.11 1.91 8.40
CA THR A 87 15.69 1.75 7.06
C THR A 87 15.77 0.25 6.73
N ILE A 88 15.06 -0.16 5.68
CA ILE A 88 15.03 -1.56 5.25
C ILE A 88 16.11 -1.74 4.18
N GLU A 89 17.24 -2.31 4.57
CA GLU A 89 18.29 -2.70 3.62
C GLU A 89 17.73 -3.67 2.58
N ASN A 90 18.01 -3.40 1.30
CA ASN A 90 17.55 -4.16 0.12
C ASN A 90 16.06 -4.03 -0.23
N LEU A 91 15.31 -3.10 0.35
CA LEU A 91 13.96 -2.81 -0.15
C LEU A 91 14.04 -2.05 -1.50
N ARG A 92 13.43 -2.63 -2.53
CA ARG A 92 13.32 -2.06 -3.87
C ARG A 92 11.85 -1.75 -4.19
N PRO A 93 11.59 -0.69 -4.98
CA PRO A 93 10.26 -0.44 -5.53
C PRO A 93 9.73 -1.67 -6.27
N GLY A 94 8.46 -2.02 -6.04
CA GLY A 94 7.80 -3.18 -6.64
C GLY A 94 7.80 -4.44 -5.79
N MET A 95 8.48 -4.46 -4.64
CA MET A 95 8.40 -5.59 -3.71
C MET A 95 7.03 -5.66 -3.02
N THR A 96 6.53 -6.89 -2.85
CA THR A 96 5.28 -7.13 -2.13
C THR A 96 5.49 -6.99 -0.63
N VAL A 97 4.53 -6.36 0.02
CA VAL A 97 4.48 -6.23 1.48
C VAL A 97 3.19 -6.86 1.97
N ILE A 98 3.30 -7.79 2.93
CA ILE A 98 2.17 -8.55 3.44
C ILE A 98 1.89 -8.09 4.87
N LEU A 99 0.70 -7.51 5.07
CA LEU A 99 0.18 -7.25 6.40
C LEU A 99 -0.30 -8.57 7.01
N LYS A 100 0.36 -9.06 8.07
CA LYS A 100 -0.17 -10.20 8.84
C LYS A 100 -1.14 -9.68 9.88
N LYS A 101 -2.43 -9.90 9.65
CA LYS A 101 -3.47 -9.70 10.66
C LYS A 101 -3.34 -10.81 11.71
N LYS A 102 -3.30 -10.45 13.00
CA LYS A 102 -3.51 -11.39 14.11
C LYS A 102 -4.99 -11.69 14.26
#